data_AF-A0A920NUQ5-F1
#
_entry.id   AF-A0A920NUQ5-F1
#
_cell.length_a   1.000
_cell.length_b   1.000
_cell.length_c   1.000
_cell.angle_alpha   90.00
_cell.angle_beta   90.00
_cell.angle_gamma   90.00
#
_symmetry.space_group_name_H-M   'P 1'
#
loop_
_entity.id
_entity.type
_entity.pdbx_description
1 polymer ?
#
loop_
_entity_poly.entity_id
_entity_poly.type
_entity_poly.pdbx_seq_one_letter_code
_entity_poly.pdbx_strand_id
1 'polypeptide(L)'
;MTTAFRGAEGYEFFKDRLRTFPESADDFKAQAKENLSLLDGQIEGREFICGDNFTLADIMLFCFLHFGTTVGQNIDPELKNINSWFEKVKERPSAESTA
;
A
#
# COMPACT_ATOMS: atom_id res chain seq x y z
N MET A 1 0.54 5.05 -5.30
CA MET A 1 0.46 5.46 -3.88
C MET A 1 1.45 6.58 -3.52
N THR A 2 2.76 6.35 -3.43
CA THR A 2 3.70 7.39 -2.92
C THR A 2 3.84 8.62 -3.82
N THR A 3 3.75 8.47 -5.14
CA THR A 3 3.67 9.62 -6.08
C THR A 3 2.44 10.49 -5.78
N ALA A 4 1.30 9.84 -5.53
CA ALA A 4 0.05 10.50 -5.12
C ALA A 4 0.23 11.26 -3.79
N PHE A 5 0.80 10.62 -2.77
CA PHE A 5 1.08 11.25 -1.48
C PHE A 5 1.93 12.52 -1.62
N ARG A 6 3.00 12.48 -2.43
CA ARG A 6 3.87 13.65 -2.66
C ARG A 6 3.16 14.77 -3.43
N GLY A 7 2.13 14.46 -4.20
CA GLY A 7 1.27 15.44 -4.87
C GLY A 7 0.12 15.97 -4.01
N ALA A 8 -0.20 15.29 -2.89
CA ALA A 8 -1.33 15.62 -2.02
C ALA A 8 -0.89 15.85 -0.56
N GLU A 9 -1.07 14.86 0.33
CA GLU A 9 -0.89 15.05 1.78
C GLU A 9 0.54 15.47 2.16
N GLY A 10 1.54 15.04 1.38
CA GLY A 10 2.94 15.41 1.56
C GLY A 10 3.39 16.63 0.75
N TYR A 11 2.51 17.27 -0.04
CA TYR A 11 2.91 18.24 -1.05
C TYR A 11 3.79 19.37 -0.50
N GLU A 12 3.38 19.99 0.60
CA GLU A 12 4.13 21.10 1.22
C GLU A 12 5.55 20.69 1.65
N PHE A 13 5.75 19.43 2.04
CA PHE A 13 7.06 18.92 2.41
C PHE A 13 7.97 18.62 1.21
N PHE A 14 7.40 18.25 0.06
CA PHE A 14 8.16 17.77 -1.10
C PHE A 14 8.30 18.78 -2.25
N LYS A 15 7.43 19.80 -2.36
CA LYS A 15 7.36 20.71 -3.51
C LYS A 15 8.69 21.39 -3.86
N ASP A 16 9.52 21.67 -2.86
CA ASP A 16 10.83 22.35 -3.06
C ASP A 16 12.01 21.35 -3.18
N ARG A 17 11.75 20.04 -3.05
CA ARG A 17 12.77 18.98 -3.00
C ARG A 17 12.70 18.03 -4.16
N LEU A 18 11.51 17.86 -4.74
CA LEU A 18 11.20 16.88 -5.77
C LEU A 18 10.21 17.48 -6.75
N ARG A 19 10.21 16.96 -7.98
CA ARG A 19 9.10 17.21 -8.90
C ARG A 19 7.84 16.48 -8.40
N THR A 20 6.79 17.24 -8.15
CA THR A 20 5.48 16.75 -7.72
C THR A 20 4.45 16.96 -8.84
N PHE A 21 3.33 16.23 -8.75
CA PHE A 21 2.24 16.26 -9.74
C PHE A 21 0.91 16.41 -9.00
N PRO A 22 0.65 17.59 -8.41
CA PRO A 22 -0.55 17.81 -7.59
C PRO A 22 -1.83 17.63 -8.39
N GLU A 23 -1.87 18.09 -9.66
CA GLU A 23 -3.05 17.92 -10.52
C GLU A 23 -3.41 16.46 -10.83
N SER A 24 -2.46 15.52 -10.72
CA SER A 24 -2.67 14.09 -10.99
C SER A 24 -2.68 13.25 -9.73
N ALA A 25 -2.66 13.86 -8.55
CA ALA A 25 -2.56 13.13 -7.29
C ALA A 25 -3.76 12.19 -7.09
N ASP A 26 -4.97 12.63 -7.42
CA ASP A 26 -6.17 11.79 -7.29
C ASP A 26 -6.20 10.64 -8.31
N ASP A 27 -5.74 10.86 -9.54
CA ASP A 27 -5.60 9.80 -10.54
C ASP A 27 -4.61 8.73 -10.08
N PHE A 28 -3.47 9.14 -9.49
CA PHE A 28 -2.51 8.19 -8.92
C PHE A 28 -3.03 7.44 -7.69
N LYS A 29 -3.99 8.02 -6.94
CA LYS A 29 -4.69 7.32 -5.85
C LYS A 29 -5.68 6.30 -6.43
N ALA A 30 -6.47 6.70 -7.43
CA ALA A 30 -7.40 5.82 -8.13
C ALA A 30 -6.68 4.60 -8.72
N GLN A 31 -5.59 4.83 -9.46
CA GLN A 31 -4.78 3.76 -10.04
C GLN A 31 -4.22 2.79 -8.98
N ALA A 32 -3.82 3.31 -7.81
CA ALA A 32 -3.34 2.46 -6.73
C ALA A 32 -4.46 1.57 -6.16
N LYS A 33 -5.68 2.10 -6.01
CA LYS A 33 -6.85 1.33 -5.58
C LYS A 33 -7.24 0.27 -6.60
N GLU A 34 -7.26 0.60 -7.89
CA GLU A 34 -7.53 -0.34 -8.98
C GLU A 34 -6.52 -1.49 -8.99
N ASN A 35 -5.23 -1.17 -8.87
CA ASN A 35 -4.18 -2.19 -8.83
C ASN A 35 -4.29 -3.09 -7.58
N LEU A 36 -4.69 -2.53 -6.43
CA LEU A 36 -4.96 -3.33 -5.23
C LEU A 36 -6.17 -4.24 -5.42
N SER A 37 -7.21 -3.78 -6.10
CA SER A 37 -8.39 -4.60 -6.42
C SER A 37 -8.04 -5.76 -7.36
N LEU A 38 -7.20 -5.51 -8.37
CA LEU A 38 -6.69 -6.58 -9.24
C LEU A 38 -5.84 -7.59 -8.44
N LEU A 39 -4.95 -7.10 -7.58
CA LEU A 39 -4.10 -7.95 -6.77
C LEU A 39 -4.91 -8.80 -5.78
N ASP A 40 -5.98 -8.23 -5.20
CA ASP A 40 -6.87 -8.94 -4.27
C ASP A 40 -7.41 -10.24 -4.87
N GLY A 41 -7.89 -10.20 -6.12
CA GLY A 41 -8.32 -11.41 -6.83
C GLY A 41 -7.16 -12.34 -7.23
N GLN A 42 -5.97 -11.79 -7.51
CA GLN A 42 -4.80 -12.61 -7.90
C GLN A 42 -4.22 -13.43 -6.74
N ILE A 43 -4.38 -12.96 -5.51
CA ILE A 43 -3.86 -13.64 -4.30
C ILE A 43 -4.92 -14.49 -3.61
N GLU A 44 -6.12 -14.61 -4.17
CA GLU A 44 -7.17 -15.49 -3.62
C GLU A 44 -6.62 -16.91 -3.43
N GLY A 45 -6.83 -17.46 -2.24
CA GLY A 45 -6.38 -18.80 -1.86
C GLY A 45 -4.85 -18.94 -1.68
N ARG A 46 -4.06 -17.87 -1.78
CA ARG A 46 -2.61 -17.89 -1.53
C ARG A 46 -2.29 -17.44 -0.12
N GLU A 47 -1.18 -17.93 0.43
CA GLU A 47 -0.73 -17.51 1.75
C GLU A 47 -0.12 -16.10 1.74
N PHE A 48 0.66 -15.81 0.68
CA PHE A 48 1.42 -14.60 0.40
C PHE A 48 1.29 -14.19 -1.07
N ILE A 49 1.84 -13.03 -1.45
CA ILE A 49 1.74 -12.50 -2.81
C ILE A 49 2.28 -13.50 -3.86
N CYS A 50 3.39 -14.14 -3.53
CA CYS A 50 4.09 -15.10 -4.41
C CYS A 50 3.73 -16.57 -4.12
N GLY A 51 2.54 -16.85 -3.60
CA GLY A 51 2.10 -18.20 -3.23
C GLY A 51 2.39 -18.50 -1.76
N ASP A 52 3.14 -19.56 -1.49
CA ASP A 52 3.36 -20.04 -0.10
C ASP A 52 4.62 -19.44 0.55
N ASN A 53 5.45 -18.76 -0.24
CA ASN A 53 6.68 -18.15 0.27
C ASN A 53 6.47 -16.68 0.60
N PHE A 54 6.89 -16.28 1.80
CA PHE A 54 7.02 -14.87 2.17
C PHE A 54 8.24 -14.26 1.46
N THR A 55 8.04 -13.19 0.69
CA THR A 55 9.07 -12.61 -0.17
C THR A 55 9.22 -11.11 -0.01
N LEU A 56 10.17 -10.52 -0.75
CA LEU A 56 10.31 -9.08 -0.86
C LEU A 56 9.02 -8.38 -1.32
N ALA A 57 8.20 -9.04 -2.13
CA ALA A 57 6.92 -8.47 -2.57
C ALA A 57 6.01 -8.17 -1.37
N ASP A 58 5.94 -9.10 -0.41
CA ASP A 58 5.12 -8.95 0.78
C ASP A 58 5.62 -7.83 1.67
N ILE A 59 6.94 -7.79 1.90
CA ILE A 59 7.59 -6.74 2.69
C ILE A 59 7.31 -5.36 2.07
N MET A 60 7.54 -5.21 0.77
CA MET A 60 7.35 -3.94 0.08
C MET A 60 5.91 -3.48 0.15
N LEU A 61 4.96 -4.36 -0.19
CA LEU A 61 3.54 -4.00 -0.17
C LEU A 61 3.11 -3.63 1.25
N PHE A 62 3.55 -4.38 2.27
CA PHE A 62 3.16 -4.13 3.65
C PHE A 62 3.62 -2.76 4.11
N CYS A 63 4.89 -2.42 3.87
CA CYS A 63 5.42 -1.10 4.21
C CYS A 63 4.64 0.04 3.53
N PHE A 64 4.27 -0.12 2.25
CA PHE A 64 3.49 0.90 1.54
C PHE A 64 2.07 1.02 2.09
N LEU A 65 1.37 -0.09 2.33
CA LEU A 65 0.01 -0.05 2.85
C LEU A 65 -0.03 0.48 4.28
N HIS A 66 0.90 0.03 5.14
CA HIS A 66 1.02 0.53 6.51
C HIS A 66 1.32 2.03 6.54
N PHE A 67 2.23 2.51 5.68
CA PHE A 67 2.42 3.95 5.52
C PHE A 67 1.12 4.65 5.06
N GLY A 68 0.43 4.08 4.06
CA GLY A 68 -0.83 4.59 3.54
C GLY A 68 -1.88 4.84 4.62
N THR A 69 -2.04 3.91 5.57
CA THR A 69 -3.01 4.08 6.67
C THR A 69 -2.66 5.23 7.61
N THR A 70 -1.38 5.56 7.79
CA THR A 70 -0.95 6.70 8.62
C THR A 70 -1.18 8.05 7.97
N VAL A 71 -1.36 8.09 6.63
CA VAL A 71 -1.56 9.33 5.85
C VAL A 71 -2.95 9.41 5.21
N GLY A 72 -3.91 8.59 5.67
CA GLY A 72 -5.29 8.62 5.21
C GLY A 72 -5.56 7.95 3.85
N GLN A 73 -4.60 7.22 3.29
CA GLN A 73 -4.75 6.39 2.10
C GLN A 73 -5.01 4.94 2.51
N ASN A 74 -6.16 4.71 3.16
CA ASN A 74 -6.54 3.40 3.70
C ASN A 74 -6.80 2.35 2.63
N ILE A 75 -6.62 1.09 3.01
CA ILE A 75 -7.03 -0.08 2.22
C ILE A 75 -8.57 -0.10 2.17
N ASP A 76 -9.13 -0.38 1.00
CA ASP A 76 -10.57 -0.56 0.85
C ASP A 76 -11.02 -1.83 1.62
N PRO A 77 -11.98 -1.74 2.55
CA PRO A 77 -12.47 -2.87 3.33
C PRO A 77 -13.04 -4.03 2.50
N GLU A 78 -13.48 -3.77 1.27
CA GLU A 78 -14.03 -4.81 0.38
C GLU A 78 -12.94 -5.73 -0.21
N LEU A 79 -11.66 -5.34 -0.13
CA LEU A 79 -10.52 -6.14 -0.59
C LEU A 79 -10.14 -7.21 0.45
N LYS A 80 -10.97 -8.24 0.56
CA LYS A 80 -10.91 -9.23 1.65
C LYS A 80 -9.58 -9.98 1.71
N ASN A 81 -9.01 -10.34 0.57
CA ASN A 81 -7.76 -11.09 0.52
C ASN A 81 -6.58 -10.20 0.94
N ILE A 82 -6.55 -8.94 0.48
CA ILE A 82 -5.54 -7.96 0.87
C ILE A 82 -5.65 -7.63 2.35
N ASN A 83 -6.85 -7.40 2.88
CA ASN A 83 -7.03 -7.11 4.31
C ASN A 83 -6.59 -8.30 5.17
N SER A 84 -6.97 -9.53 4.79
CA SER A 84 -6.52 -10.74 5.51
C SER A 84 -5.00 -10.93 5.45
N TRP A 85 -4.41 -10.73 4.28
CA TRP A 85 -2.96 -10.76 4.10
C TRP A 85 -2.26 -9.66 4.91
N PHE A 86 -2.80 -8.44 4.96
CA PHE A 86 -2.22 -7.31 5.67
C PHE A 86 -2.15 -7.56 7.17
N GLU A 87 -3.23 -8.01 7.80
CA GLU A 87 -3.23 -8.35 9.23
C GLU A 87 -2.27 -9.51 9.53
N LYS A 88 -2.23 -10.55 8.69
CA LYS A 88 -1.26 -11.65 8.84
C LYS A 88 0.19 -11.15 8.81
N VAL A 89 0.54 -10.26 7.87
CA VAL A 89 1.91 -9.74 7.78
C VAL A 89 2.22 -8.81 8.95
N LYS A 90 1.25 -8.02 9.43
CA LYS A 90 1.37 -7.12 10.57
C LYS A 90 1.69 -7.85 11.88
N GLU A 91 1.12 -9.03 12.10
CA GLU A 91 1.34 -9.87 13.29
C GLU A 91 2.74 -10.54 13.31
N ARG A 92 3.54 -10.42 12.25
CA ARG A 92 4.89 -10.99 12.24
C ARG A 92 5.77 -10.23 13.24
N PRO A 93 6.63 -10.91 14.03
CA PRO A 93 7.53 -10.24 14.98
C PRO A 93 8.46 -9.20 14.33
N SER A 94 8.83 -9.43 13.07
CA SER A 94 9.63 -8.49 12.27
C SER A 94 8.87 -7.23 11.86
N ALA A 95 7.55 -7.29 11.73
CA ALA A 95 6.72 -6.12 11.45
C ALA A 95 6.47 -5.32 12.74
N GLU A 96 6.08 -6.00 13.83
CA GLU A 96 5.82 -5.36 15.13
C GLU A 96 7.01 -4.55 15.65
N SER A 97 8.24 -5.06 15.46
CA SER A 97 9.46 -4.38 15.91
C SER A 97 9.82 -3.11 15.12
N THR A 98 9.05 -2.77 14.08
CA THR A 98 9.32 -1.62 13.19
C THR A 98 8.16 -0.63 13.06
N ALA A 99 7.01 -0.93 13.65
CA ALA A 99 5.84 -0.07 13.69
C ALA A 99 5.91 0.91 14.86
#